data_AF-A0A2X0L3N2-F1
#
_entry.id   AF-A0A2X0L3N2-F1
#
_cell.length_a   1.000
_cell.length_b   1.000
_cell.length_c   1.000
_cell.angle_alpha   90.00
_cell.angle_beta   90.00
_cell.angle_gamma   90.00
#
_symmetry.space_group_name_H-M   'P 1'
#
loop_
_entity.id
_entity.type
_entity.pdbx_description
1 polymer ?
#
loop_
_entity_poly.entity_id
_entity_poly.type
_entity_poly.pdbx_seq_one_letter_code
_entity_poly.pdbx_strand_id
1 'polypeptide(L)'
;MAKSPSPRRVAIALIIHRPKAQDRPHFLIVSSRKHADRWVLPKGGIESSGGSSESGVESAEEAARREAWEEAGLIQNSSIHLSHLVVLPDQKPHKASPSQDPSESGFIPSTTYSFELFSVTSMDSTVLAEEWPEKQERKRRWVQGWSELKEVLCWGRRDDVMREALGLAKAKLG
;
A
#
# COMPACT_ATOMS: atom_id res chain seq x y z
N MET A 1 21.35 6.58 25.41
CA MET A 1 21.16 5.21 24.89
C MET A 1 21.00 5.30 23.38
N ALA A 2 21.78 4.54 22.61
CA ALA A 2 21.61 4.52 21.15
C ALA A 2 20.27 3.85 20.82
N LYS A 3 19.51 4.42 19.87
CA LYS A 3 18.22 3.88 19.44
C LYS A 3 18.46 2.50 18.80
N SER A 4 17.80 1.46 19.29
CA SER A 4 17.86 0.13 18.67
C SER A 4 17.45 0.22 17.20
N PRO A 5 18.14 -0.48 16.28
CA PRO A 5 17.81 -0.42 14.86
C PRO A 5 16.39 -0.93 14.64
N SER A 6 15.57 -0.11 13.97
CA SER A 6 14.18 -0.44 13.65
C SER A 6 13.98 -0.46 12.13
N PRO A 7 13.16 -1.37 11.59
CA PRO A 7 12.80 -1.37 10.18
C PRO A 7 12.18 -0.04 9.75
N ARG A 8 12.42 0.36 8.49
CA ARG A 8 11.57 1.38 7.87
C ARG A 8 10.13 0.85 7.82
N ARG A 9 9.14 1.69 8.09
CA ARG A 9 7.72 1.32 7.99
C ARG A 9 7.12 1.94 6.73
N VAL A 10 6.39 1.14 5.96
CA VAL A 10 5.73 1.56 4.71
C VAL A 10 4.28 1.11 4.76
N ALA A 11 3.36 2.01 4.44
CA ALA A 11 1.95 1.69 4.25
C ALA A 11 1.63 1.55 2.76
N ILE A 12 0.72 0.65 2.44
CA ILE A 12 0.27 0.35 1.07
C ILE A 12 -1.27 0.43 1.05
N ALA A 13 -1.82 1.22 0.13
CA ALA A 13 -3.25 1.30 -0.08
C ALA A 13 -3.70 0.30 -1.16
N LEU A 14 -4.56 -0.64 -0.78
CA LEU A 14 -5.30 -1.49 -1.71
C LEU A 14 -6.71 -0.91 -1.85
N ILE A 15 -6.95 -0.17 -2.93
CA ILE A 15 -8.20 0.56 -3.16
C ILE A 15 -9.07 -0.25 -4.11
N ILE A 16 -10.26 -0.62 -3.66
CA ILE A 16 -11.19 -1.47 -4.40
C ILE A 16 -12.50 -0.74 -4.71
N HIS A 17 -13.04 -0.99 -5.88
CA HIS A 17 -14.44 -0.74 -6.21
C HIS A 17 -15.13 -2.07 -6.47
N ARG A 18 -16.17 -2.38 -5.68
CA ARG A 18 -16.96 -3.60 -5.83
C ARG A 18 -18.36 -3.38 -5.25
N PRO A 19 -19.33 -2.94 -6.06
CA PRO A 19 -20.67 -2.57 -5.58
C PRO A 19 -21.40 -3.69 -4.85
N LYS A 20 -21.26 -4.93 -5.35
CA LYS A 20 -21.86 -6.12 -4.75
C LYS A 20 -20.84 -7.23 -4.56
N ALA A 21 -21.06 -8.10 -3.58
CA ALA A 21 -20.16 -9.22 -3.30
C ALA A 21 -19.96 -10.18 -4.49
N GLN A 22 -20.91 -10.30 -5.41
CA GLN A 22 -20.75 -11.13 -6.61
C GLN A 22 -19.97 -10.43 -7.74
N ASP A 23 -19.80 -9.10 -7.67
CA ASP A 23 -19.18 -8.34 -8.75
C ASP A 23 -17.67 -8.59 -8.78
N ARG A 24 -17.11 -8.51 -9.99
CA ARG A 24 -15.65 -8.51 -10.16
C ARG A 24 -15.10 -7.20 -9.60
N PRO A 25 -14.14 -7.24 -8.65
CA PRO A 25 -13.58 -6.04 -8.08
C PRO A 25 -12.72 -5.29 -9.11
N HIS A 26 -12.72 -3.97 -9.05
CA HIS A 26 -11.76 -3.12 -9.75
C HIS A 26 -10.76 -2.57 -8.74
N PHE A 27 -9.50 -2.44 -9.14
CA PHE A 27 -8.40 -1.98 -8.29
C PHE A 27 -7.79 -0.72 -8.88
N LEU A 28 -7.60 0.30 -8.04
CA LEU A 28 -6.87 1.50 -8.44
C LEU A 28 -5.37 1.30 -8.26
N ILE A 29 -4.63 1.46 -9.35
CA ILE A 29 -3.17 1.35 -9.38
C ILE A 29 -2.56 2.63 -9.96
N VAL A 30 -1.27 2.85 -9.67
CA VAL A 30 -0.52 4.01 -10.14
C VAL A 30 0.75 3.59 -10.87
N SER A 31 1.25 4.42 -11.78
CA SER A 31 2.54 4.19 -12.40
C SER A 31 3.67 4.41 -11.41
N SER A 32 4.79 3.71 -11.59
CA SER A 32 6.00 3.97 -10.82
C SER A 32 6.59 5.32 -11.21
N ARG A 33 6.95 6.13 -10.21
CA ARG A 33 7.67 7.40 -10.38
C ARG A 33 8.99 7.24 -11.16
N LYS A 34 9.68 6.11 -10.99
CA LYS A 34 10.98 5.84 -11.64
C LYS A 34 10.84 5.25 -13.04
N HIS A 35 9.78 4.47 -13.28
CA HIS A 35 9.58 3.69 -14.50
C HIS A 35 8.11 3.79 -14.91
N ALA A 36 7.77 4.76 -15.76
CA ALA A 36 6.38 5.10 -16.08
C ALA A 36 5.60 3.97 -16.79
N ASP A 37 6.30 2.97 -17.33
CA ASP A 37 5.76 1.74 -17.93
C ASP A 37 5.38 0.67 -16.90
N ARG A 38 5.77 0.86 -15.63
CA ARG A 38 5.51 -0.10 -14.54
C ARG A 38 4.40 0.40 -13.64
N TRP A 39 3.56 -0.51 -13.20
CA TRP A 39 2.41 -0.23 -12.34
C TRP A 39 2.59 -0.79 -10.94
N VAL A 40 2.17 -0.05 -9.92
CA VAL A 40 2.31 -0.40 -8.50
C VAL A 40 1.04 -0.01 -7.73
N LEU A 41 0.91 -0.52 -6.50
CA LEU A 41 -0.05 0.01 -5.54
C LEU A 41 0.46 1.34 -4.95
N PRO A 42 -0.44 2.29 -4.61
CA PRO A 42 -0.08 3.50 -3.88
C PRO A 42 0.56 3.14 -2.54
N LYS A 43 1.70 3.77 -2.22
CA LYS A 43 2.47 3.40 -1.02
C LYS A 43 3.50 4.45 -0.63
N GLY A 44 3.78 4.52 0.67
CA GLY A 44 4.91 5.30 1.16
C GLY A 44 5.17 5.17 2.65
N GLY A 45 6.09 6.00 3.14
CA GLY A 45 6.61 5.85 4.50
C GLY A 45 5.57 6.23 5.54
N ILE A 46 5.55 5.53 6.68
CA ILE A 46 4.79 5.96 7.86
C ILE A 46 5.64 7.01 8.59
N GLU A 47 5.12 8.22 8.72
CA GLU A 47 5.86 9.34 9.31
C GLU A 47 5.91 9.26 10.85
N SER A 48 7.02 9.74 11.42
CA SER A 48 7.22 9.78 12.88
C SER A 48 6.55 10.99 13.55
N SER A 49 5.87 11.82 12.77
CA SER A 49 5.16 13.03 13.18
C SER A 49 3.97 13.24 12.23
N GLY A 50 2.95 13.99 12.67
CA GLY A 50 1.79 14.32 11.83
C GLY A 50 0.61 13.35 11.93
N GLY A 51 0.70 12.31 12.76
CA GLY A 51 -0.43 11.44 13.08
C GLY A 51 -1.40 12.08 14.08
N SER A 52 -2.66 11.62 14.05
CA SER A 52 -3.72 12.10 14.95
C SER A 52 -3.66 11.51 16.37
N SER A 53 -2.82 10.49 16.59
CA SER A 53 -2.65 9.87 17.91
C SER A 53 -1.93 10.81 18.90
N GLU A 54 -2.10 10.56 20.21
CA GLU A 54 -1.39 11.32 21.26
C GLU A 54 0.13 11.31 21.09
N SER A 55 0.67 10.24 20.48
CA SER A 55 2.11 10.12 20.20
C SER A 55 2.58 11.01 19.03
N GLY A 56 1.66 11.55 18.25
CA GLY A 56 1.92 12.29 17.01
C GLY A 56 2.46 11.41 15.86
N VAL A 57 2.64 10.11 16.06
CA VAL A 57 3.11 9.17 15.03
C VAL A 57 1.95 8.81 14.11
N GLU A 58 2.19 8.85 12.81
CA GLU A 58 1.23 8.45 11.77
C GLU A 58 0.95 6.94 11.90
N SER A 59 -0.32 6.57 11.83
CA SER A 59 -0.75 5.17 11.72
C SER A 59 -0.56 4.65 10.28
N ALA A 60 -0.63 3.33 10.11
CA ALA A 60 -0.54 2.75 8.77
C ALA A 60 -1.74 3.13 7.90
N GLU A 61 -2.93 3.24 8.48
CA GLU A 61 -4.13 3.72 7.79
C GLU A 61 -3.97 5.16 7.32
N GLU A 62 -3.54 6.08 8.20
CA GLU A 62 -3.32 7.49 7.86
C GLU A 62 -2.30 7.63 6.71
N ALA A 63 -1.17 6.91 6.82
CA ALA A 63 -0.16 6.90 5.78
C ALA A 63 -0.70 6.35 4.46
N ALA A 64 -1.42 5.22 4.47
CA ALA A 64 -2.01 4.67 3.26
C ALA A 64 -3.04 5.62 2.63
N ARG A 65 -3.83 6.33 3.45
CA ARG A 65 -4.80 7.33 2.99
C ARG A 65 -4.12 8.55 2.37
N ARG A 66 -3.04 9.05 2.99
CA ARG A 66 -2.21 10.13 2.44
C ARG A 66 -1.62 9.74 1.09
N GLU A 67 -1.04 8.55 0.98
CA GLU A 67 -0.44 8.06 -0.26
C GLU A 67 -1.48 7.78 -1.35
N ALA A 68 -2.69 7.33 -0.97
CA ALA A 68 -3.81 7.21 -1.91
C ALA A 68 -4.23 8.56 -2.48
N TRP A 69 -4.21 9.62 -1.68
CA TRP A 69 -4.44 11.00 -2.14
C TRP A 69 -3.29 11.51 -3.01
N GLU A 70 -2.06 11.44 -2.52
CA GLU A 70 -0.87 12.01 -3.17
C GLU A 70 -0.58 11.32 -4.50
N GLU A 71 -0.55 9.99 -4.52
CA GLU A 71 -0.15 9.23 -5.71
C GLU A 71 -1.30 8.97 -6.69
N ALA A 72 -2.52 8.77 -6.18
CA ALA A 72 -3.66 8.33 -6.98
C ALA A 72 -4.83 9.33 -7.04
N GLY A 73 -4.77 10.42 -6.27
CA GLY A 73 -5.84 11.43 -6.21
C GLY A 73 -7.15 10.91 -5.62
N LEU A 74 -7.10 9.90 -4.75
CA LEU A 74 -8.29 9.42 -4.03
C LEU A 74 -8.73 10.48 -3.02
N ILE A 75 -9.97 10.98 -3.17
CA ILE A 75 -10.51 12.02 -2.28
C ILE A 75 -10.70 11.43 -0.87
N GLN A 76 -10.14 12.09 0.15
CA GLN A 76 -10.05 11.56 1.53
C GLN A 76 -11.36 10.98 2.10
N ASN A 77 -12.48 11.68 1.87
CA ASN A 77 -13.80 11.32 2.41
C ASN A 77 -14.66 10.50 1.44
N SER A 78 -14.10 10.07 0.32
CA SER A 78 -14.80 9.30 -0.72
C SER A 78 -14.59 7.78 -0.58
N SER A 79 -13.79 7.36 0.40
CA SER A 79 -13.44 5.96 0.62
C SER A 79 -13.63 5.55 2.08
N ILE A 80 -13.98 4.28 2.27
CA ILE A 80 -14.13 3.65 3.58
C ILE A 80 -12.94 2.72 3.78
N HIS A 81 -12.21 2.87 4.89
CA HIS A 81 -11.23 1.87 5.30
C HIS A 81 -11.96 0.65 5.83
N LEU A 82 -11.70 -0.50 5.21
CA LEU A 82 -12.37 -1.76 5.55
C LEU A 82 -11.59 -2.57 6.58
N SER A 83 -10.26 -2.58 6.47
CA SER A 83 -9.41 -3.44 7.29
C SER A 83 -7.94 -3.09 7.13
N HIS A 84 -7.23 -3.13 8.25
CA HIS A 84 -5.83 -3.51 8.26
C HIS A 84 -5.73 -5.00 7.85
N LEU A 85 -5.04 -5.30 6.74
CA LEU A 85 -4.95 -6.67 6.23
C LEU A 85 -3.85 -7.47 6.90
N VAL A 86 -2.61 -6.94 6.87
CA VAL A 86 -1.42 -7.63 7.35
C VAL A 86 -0.24 -6.65 7.45
N VAL A 87 0.73 -6.97 8.32
CA VAL A 87 2.08 -6.41 8.30
C VAL A 87 3.07 -7.50 7.90
N LEU A 88 3.83 -7.27 6.83
CA LEU A 88 4.79 -8.25 6.31
C LEU A 88 6.22 -7.67 6.31
N PRO A 89 7.22 -8.42 6.81
CA PRO A 89 8.62 -7.98 6.79
C PRO A 89 9.28 -8.22 5.43
N ASP A 90 10.22 -7.34 5.05
CA ASP A 90 11.13 -7.57 3.93
C ASP A 90 12.15 -8.65 4.29
N GLN A 91 12.47 -9.55 3.36
CA GLN A 91 13.53 -10.56 3.56
C GLN A 91 14.94 -9.95 3.53
N LYS A 92 15.08 -8.70 3.09
CA LYS A 92 16.36 -8.01 3.11
C LYS A 92 16.69 -7.50 4.52
N PRO A 93 17.90 -7.77 5.05
CA PRO A 93 18.31 -7.29 6.38
C PRO A 93 18.48 -5.76 6.41
N HIS A 94 18.15 -5.18 7.56
CA HIS A 94 18.53 -3.83 7.93
C HIS A 94 20.07 -3.69 7.98
N LYS A 95 20.61 -2.50 7.70
CA LYS A 95 22.08 -2.28 7.67
C LYS A 95 22.77 -2.63 8.98
N ALA A 96 22.06 -2.46 10.10
CA ALA A 96 22.52 -2.80 11.44
C ALA A 96 21.87 -4.09 11.97
N SER A 97 21.36 -4.95 11.08
CA SER A 97 20.81 -6.25 11.46
C SER A 97 21.95 -7.16 11.96
N PRO A 98 21.84 -7.73 13.17
CA PRO A 98 22.79 -8.72 13.67
C PRO A 98 22.92 -9.97 12.80
N SER A 99 21.86 -10.33 12.08
CA SER A 99 21.84 -11.48 11.16
C SER A 99 21.50 -11.06 9.72
N GLN A 100 21.97 -11.85 8.76
CA GLN A 100 21.58 -11.75 7.36
C GLN A 100 20.51 -12.79 6.96
N ASP A 101 20.25 -13.78 7.80
CA ASP A 101 19.27 -14.85 7.54
C ASP A 101 17.91 -14.47 8.16
N PRO A 102 16.83 -14.32 7.36
CA PRO A 102 15.49 -14.00 7.84
C PRO A 102 14.90 -14.99 8.86
N SER A 103 15.43 -16.21 8.95
CA SER A 103 14.98 -17.24 9.88
C SER A 103 15.62 -17.15 11.27
N GLU A 104 16.67 -16.35 11.45
CA GLU A 104 17.36 -16.21 12.73
C GLU A 104 16.69 -15.18 13.65
N SER A 105 16.68 -15.46 14.95
CA SER A 105 16.04 -14.60 15.98
C SER A 105 16.63 -13.18 16.08
N GLY A 106 17.87 -13.00 15.62
CA GLY A 106 18.55 -11.70 15.57
C GLY A 106 18.30 -10.91 14.29
N PHE A 107 17.50 -11.42 13.35
CA PHE A 107 17.24 -10.74 12.09
C PHE A 107 16.33 -9.52 12.27
N ILE A 108 16.75 -8.40 11.68
CA ILE A 108 15.98 -7.17 11.64
C ILE A 108 15.70 -6.87 10.17
N PRO A 109 14.43 -6.86 9.73
CA PRO A 109 14.11 -6.57 8.34
C PRO A 109 14.43 -5.12 8.00
N SER A 110 14.82 -4.87 6.77
CA SER A 110 15.09 -3.51 6.29
C SER A 110 13.83 -2.66 6.22
N THR A 111 12.67 -3.27 5.98
CA THR A 111 11.38 -2.59 5.88
C THR A 111 10.25 -3.52 6.35
N THR A 112 9.19 -2.96 6.91
CA THR A 112 7.90 -3.64 7.12
C THR A 112 6.81 -2.94 6.31
N TYR A 113 5.93 -3.73 5.70
CA TYR A 113 4.85 -3.26 4.83
C TYR A 113 3.50 -3.53 5.49
N SER A 114 2.75 -2.48 5.78
CA SER A 114 1.37 -2.54 6.26
C SER A 114 0.42 -2.38 5.08
N PHE A 115 -0.48 -3.34 4.88
CA PHE A 115 -1.48 -3.29 3.82
C PHE A 115 -2.84 -2.88 4.37
N GLU A 116 -3.40 -1.82 3.78
CA GLU A 116 -4.66 -1.22 4.20
C GLU A 116 -5.67 -1.34 3.05
N LEU A 117 -6.83 -1.94 3.33
CA LEU A 117 -7.89 -2.14 2.34
C LEU A 117 -8.91 -1.00 2.41
N PHE A 118 -9.11 -0.31 1.29
CA PHE A 118 -10.11 0.75 1.14
C PHE A 118 -11.15 0.37 0.10
N SER A 119 -12.41 0.74 0.35
CA SER A 119 -13.51 0.58 -0.61
C SER A 119 -14.04 1.94 -1.06
N VAL A 120 -14.36 2.04 -2.35
CA VAL A 120 -15.02 3.22 -2.96
C VAL A 120 -16.33 2.83 -3.63
N THR A 121 -17.26 3.76 -3.65
CA THR A 121 -18.63 3.56 -4.17
C THR A 121 -18.75 3.74 -5.69
N SER A 122 -17.79 4.41 -6.33
CA SER A 122 -17.74 4.65 -7.77
C SER A 122 -16.28 4.60 -8.27
N MET A 123 -16.06 4.90 -9.55
CA MET A 123 -14.74 4.92 -10.20
C MET A 123 -14.44 6.26 -10.90
N ASP A 124 -15.31 7.26 -10.73
CA ASP A 124 -15.33 8.52 -11.45
C ASP A 124 -14.82 9.70 -10.61
N SER A 125 -15.09 10.93 -11.07
CA SER A 125 -14.64 12.16 -10.42
C SER A 125 -15.24 12.42 -9.03
N THR A 126 -16.27 11.66 -8.62
CA THR A 126 -16.81 11.73 -7.25
C THR A 126 -15.87 11.15 -6.21
N VAL A 127 -15.00 10.21 -6.61
CA VAL A 127 -14.00 9.59 -5.72
C VAL A 127 -12.57 9.93 -6.11
N LEU A 128 -12.33 10.33 -7.37
CA LEU A 128 -11.01 10.68 -7.88
C LEU A 128 -10.92 12.16 -8.26
N ALA A 129 -10.04 12.91 -7.61
CA ALA A 129 -9.83 14.32 -7.95
C ALA A 129 -9.19 14.49 -9.33
N GLU A 130 -9.57 15.55 -10.05
CA GLU A 130 -9.00 15.89 -11.35
C GLU A 130 -7.58 16.44 -11.24
N GLU A 131 -7.31 17.21 -10.19
CA GLU A 131 -5.99 17.70 -9.81
C GLU A 131 -5.58 17.02 -8.49
N TRP A 132 -4.37 16.47 -8.45
CA TRP A 132 -3.83 15.81 -7.26
C TRP A 132 -2.30 15.96 -7.21
N PRO A 133 -1.67 15.79 -6.04
CA PRO A 133 -0.28 16.18 -5.82
C PRO A 133 0.73 15.61 -6.82
N GLU A 134 0.68 14.30 -7.11
CA GLU A 134 1.64 13.65 -8.01
C GLU A 134 1.12 13.47 -9.45
N LYS A 135 0.10 14.22 -9.89
CA LYS A 135 -0.49 14.06 -11.23
C LYS A 135 0.52 14.12 -12.39
N GLN A 136 1.53 14.97 -12.26
CA GLN A 136 2.56 15.13 -13.29
C GLN A 136 3.64 14.05 -13.25
N GLU A 137 3.76 13.34 -12.12
CA GLU A 137 4.76 12.29 -11.91
C GLU A 137 4.16 10.88 -12.06
N ARG A 138 2.82 10.77 -11.95
CA ARG A 138 2.12 9.50 -11.96
C ARG A 138 0.87 9.51 -12.81
N LYS A 139 0.67 8.39 -13.51
CA LYS A 139 -0.60 7.99 -14.09
C LYS A 139 -1.33 7.09 -13.11
N ARG A 140 -2.65 7.09 -13.15
CA ARG A 140 -3.51 6.14 -12.44
C ARG A 140 -4.40 5.39 -13.42
N ARG A 141 -4.76 4.16 -13.09
CA ARG A 141 -5.79 3.42 -13.84
C ARG A 141 -6.50 2.40 -12.96
N TRP A 142 -7.71 2.06 -13.38
CA TRP A 142 -8.44 0.92 -12.84
C TRP A 142 -8.07 -0.36 -13.56
N VAL A 143 -7.99 -1.45 -12.82
CA VAL A 143 -7.72 -2.81 -13.32
C VAL A 143 -8.82 -3.74 -12.83
N GLN A 144 -9.35 -4.61 -13.70
CA GLN A 144 -10.50 -5.44 -13.39
C GLN A 144 -10.07 -6.86 -12.96
N GLY A 145 -10.37 -7.19 -11.71
CA GLY A 145 -10.22 -8.53 -11.18
C GLY A 145 -8.79 -8.89 -10.77
N TRP A 146 -8.70 -9.97 -10.00
CA TRP A 146 -7.46 -10.41 -9.37
C TRP A 146 -6.40 -10.92 -10.35
N SER A 147 -6.81 -11.48 -11.50
CA SER A 147 -5.86 -11.99 -12.50
C SER A 147 -5.13 -10.85 -13.17
N GLU A 148 -5.89 -9.88 -13.72
CA GLU A 148 -5.31 -8.72 -14.39
C GLU A 148 -4.45 -7.89 -13.42
N LEU A 149 -4.89 -7.72 -12.17
CA LEU A 149 -4.08 -7.05 -11.14
C LEU A 149 -2.71 -7.71 -10.98
N LYS A 150 -2.68 -9.05 -10.93
CA LYS A 150 -1.42 -9.80 -10.76
C LYS A 150 -0.52 -9.76 -11.99
N GLU A 151 -1.11 -9.68 -13.17
CA GLU A 151 -0.36 -9.57 -14.43
C GLU A 151 0.25 -8.18 -14.61
N VAL A 152 -0.49 -7.14 -14.21
CA VAL A 152 -0.10 -5.74 -14.41
C VAL A 152 0.88 -5.23 -13.36
N LEU A 153 0.77 -5.68 -12.11
CA LEU A 153 1.62 -5.16 -11.04
C LEU A 153 3.09 -5.51 -11.27
N CYS A 154 3.94 -4.49 -11.21
CA CYS A 154 5.38 -4.66 -11.11
C CYS A 154 5.73 -5.03 -9.67
N TRP A 155 6.02 -6.30 -9.47
CA TRP A 155 6.35 -6.89 -8.18
C TRP A 155 7.69 -6.44 -7.58
N GLY A 156 8.65 -6.11 -8.45
CA GLY A 156 9.99 -5.68 -8.02
C GLY A 156 10.68 -6.73 -7.13
N ARG A 157 11.42 -6.28 -6.10
CA ARG A 157 12.14 -7.16 -5.15
C ARG A 157 11.27 -7.68 -3.99
N ARG A 158 9.97 -7.39 -4.01
CA ARG A 158 9.04 -7.61 -2.88
C ARG A 158 7.85 -8.47 -3.32
N ASP A 159 8.11 -9.36 -4.28
CA ASP A 159 7.10 -10.14 -4.98
C ASP A 159 6.32 -11.04 -4.01
N ASP A 160 7.03 -11.73 -3.14
CA ASP A 160 6.50 -12.57 -2.07
C ASP A 160 5.54 -11.81 -1.16
N VAL A 161 5.98 -10.68 -0.59
CA VAL A 161 5.20 -9.84 0.32
C VAL A 161 3.90 -9.36 -0.34
N MET A 162 4.00 -8.85 -1.57
CA MET A 162 2.84 -8.32 -2.30
C MET A 162 1.86 -9.43 -2.69
N ARG A 163 2.36 -10.59 -3.12
CA ARG A 163 1.51 -11.73 -3.49
C ARG A 163 0.77 -12.30 -2.29
N GLU A 164 1.44 -12.41 -1.14
CA GLU A 164 0.83 -12.87 0.11
C GLU A 164 -0.31 -11.94 0.53
N ALA A 165 -0.05 -10.64 0.60
CA ALA A 165 -1.08 -9.65 0.97
C ALA A 165 -2.28 -9.67 0.02
N LEU A 166 -2.08 -9.81 -1.30
CA LEU A 166 -3.17 -9.94 -2.26
C LEU A 166 -3.91 -11.28 -2.13
N GLY A 167 -3.23 -12.36 -1.71
CA GLY A 167 -3.87 -13.62 -1.36
C GLY A 167 -4.83 -13.47 -0.17
N LEU A 168 -4.38 -12.82 0.89
CA LEU A 168 -5.19 -12.52 2.07
C LEU A 168 -6.37 -11.60 1.74
N ALA A 169 -6.14 -10.55 0.96
CA ALA A 169 -7.19 -9.65 0.49
C ALA A 169 -8.25 -10.41 -0.32
N LYS A 170 -7.82 -11.30 -1.23
CA LYS A 170 -8.72 -12.14 -2.03
C LYS A 170 -9.51 -13.10 -1.14
N ALA A 171 -8.90 -13.72 -0.13
CA ALA A 171 -9.60 -14.61 0.78
C ALA A 171 -10.63 -13.88 1.65
N LYS A 172 -10.34 -12.63 2.04
CA LYS A 172 -11.26 -11.79 2.82
C LYS A 172 -12.44 -11.27 2.00
N LEU A 173 -12.22 -11.06 0.70
CA LEU A 173 -13.23 -10.53 -0.22
C LEU A 173 -13.98 -11.63 -0.99
N GLY A 174 -13.42 -12.83 -1.11
CA GLY A 174 -14.08 -13.98 -1.74
C GLY A 174 -15.25 -14.49 -0.92
#